data_AF-A0A7R9E5C7-F1
#
_entry.id   AF-A0A7R9E5C7-F1
#
_cell.length_a   1.000
_cell.length_b   1.000
_cell.length_c   1.000
_cell.angle_alpha   90.00
_cell.angle_beta   90.00
_cell.angle_gamma   90.00
#
_symmetry.space_group_name_H-M   'P 1'
#
loop_
_entity.id
_entity.type
_entity.pdbx_description
1 polymer ?
#
loop_
_entity_poly.entity_id
_entity_poly.type
_entity_poly.pdbx_seq_one_letter_code
_entity_poly.pdbx_strand_id
1 'polypeptide(L)'
;MEPSDTVDAPYINWGHTTQQVGNDPQVEYCSRAIQEQMRVHGQEPILFEDVKDEVFDMVKPANPAWITLQDLVNCGQGDTVVTILIDLNGFWTYENREAMAADTGDPAPDHM
;
A
#
# COMPACT_ATOMS: atom_id res chain seq x y z
N MET A 1 -19.35 -36.37 44.99
CA MET A 1 -19.88 -37.08 43.81
C MET A 1 -20.65 -36.06 43.00
N GLU A 2 -20.00 -35.57 41.96
CA GLU A 2 -20.43 -34.92 40.71
C GLU A 2 -19.11 -34.79 39.90
N PRO A 3 -19.12 -34.93 38.57
CA PRO A 3 -18.12 -35.72 37.86
C PRO A 3 -16.97 -34.90 37.25
N SER A 4 -15.92 -35.67 36.93
CA SER A 4 -14.86 -35.37 35.97
C SER A 4 -15.36 -34.66 34.71
N ASP A 5 -14.58 -33.70 34.21
CA ASP A 5 -14.07 -33.74 32.84
C ASP A 5 -12.88 -32.78 32.70
N THR A 6 -11.70 -33.36 32.87
CA THR A 6 -10.46 -32.86 32.28
C THR A 6 -10.52 -33.03 30.76
N VAL A 7 -9.95 -32.05 30.06
CA VAL A 7 -9.50 -32.03 28.65
C VAL A 7 -10.45 -31.43 27.60
N ASP A 8 -10.34 -30.12 27.39
CA ASP A 8 -10.06 -29.57 26.04
C ASP A 8 -9.86 -28.04 26.10
N ALA A 9 -8.61 -27.60 26.06
CA ALA A 9 -8.28 -26.24 25.66
C ALA A 9 -6.90 -26.27 24.98
N PRO A 10 -6.83 -26.28 23.65
CA PRO A 10 -5.56 -26.21 22.94
C PRO A 10 -5.11 -24.75 22.93
N TYR A 11 -4.68 -24.23 24.08
CA TYR A 11 -3.90 -23.00 24.10
C TYR A 11 -2.51 -23.33 23.57
N ILE A 12 -2.35 -23.21 22.25
CA ILE A 12 -1.02 -23.01 21.68
C ILE A 12 -0.55 -21.64 22.17
N ASN A 13 0.38 -21.67 23.12
CA ASN A 13 1.14 -20.50 23.54
C ASN A 13 2.10 -20.12 22.41
N TRP A 14 1.66 -19.23 21.52
CA TRP A 14 2.56 -18.53 20.59
C TRP A 14 3.35 -17.48 21.37
N GLY A 15 4.39 -17.96 22.05
CA GLY A 15 5.43 -17.08 22.60
C GLY A 15 5.97 -16.20 21.49
N HIS A 16 5.89 -14.88 21.70
CA HIS A 16 6.73 -13.85 21.11
C HIS A 16 7.28 -14.16 19.71
N THR A 17 6.42 -14.17 18.70
CA THR A 17 6.87 -13.87 17.34
C THR A 17 6.17 -12.58 16.96
N THR A 18 6.97 -11.53 16.81
CA THR A 18 6.63 -10.21 16.31
C THR A 18 5.47 -10.28 15.32
N GLN A 19 4.44 -9.46 15.54
CA GLN A 19 3.45 -9.13 14.53
C GLN A 19 4.20 -8.66 13.27
N GLN A 20 4.47 -9.58 12.34
CA GLN A 20 4.56 -9.21 10.95
C GLN A 20 3.12 -8.93 10.54
N VAL A 21 2.80 -7.64 10.46
CA VAL A 21 1.57 -7.15 9.86
C VAL A 21 1.48 -7.82 8.48
N GLY A 22 0.53 -8.76 8.35
CA GLY A 22 0.41 -9.57 7.14
C GLY A 22 0.31 -8.69 5.91
N ASN A 23 1.02 -9.05 4.84
CA ASN A 23 0.91 -8.35 3.57
C ASN A 23 -0.46 -8.64 2.95
N ASP A 24 -1.15 -7.60 2.45
CA ASP A 24 -2.35 -7.80 1.64
C ASP A 24 -1.94 -8.47 0.30
N PRO A 25 -2.39 -9.70 0.02
CA PRO A 25 -1.97 -10.45 -1.17
C PRO A 25 -2.33 -9.75 -2.48
N GLN A 26 -3.36 -8.90 -2.47
CA GLN A 26 -3.85 -8.20 -3.66
C GLN A 26 -2.92 -7.03 -4.00
N VAL A 27 -2.48 -6.28 -2.99
CA VAL A 27 -1.50 -5.20 -3.16
C VAL A 27 -0.17 -5.78 -3.68
N GLU A 28 0.26 -6.92 -3.15
CA GLU A 28 1.47 -7.61 -3.62
C GLU A 28 1.34 -8.06 -5.07
N TYR A 29 0.20 -8.65 -5.44
CA TYR A 29 -0.04 -9.09 -6.81
C TYR A 29 0.05 -7.92 -7.81
N CYS A 30 -0.63 -6.81 -7.50
CA CYS A 30 -0.65 -5.61 -8.34
C CYS A 30 0.73 -4.97 -8.49
N SER A 31 1.48 -4.84 -7.39
CA SER A 31 2.84 -4.27 -7.41
C SER A 31 3.81 -5.08 -8.27
N ARG A 32 3.76 -6.42 -8.22
CA ARG A 32 4.59 -7.26 -9.09
C ARG A 32 4.31 -7.04 -10.58
N ALA A 33 3.05 -6.81 -10.96
CA ALA A 33 2.70 -6.52 -12.36
C ALA A 33 3.29 -5.18 -12.82
N ILE A 34 3.25 -4.16 -11.97
CA ILE A 34 3.83 -2.83 -12.25
C ILE A 34 5.35 -2.90 -12.34
N GLN A 35 6.02 -3.56 -11.38
CA GLN A 35 7.48 -3.73 -11.38
C GLN A 35 7.98 -4.41 -12.66
N GLU A 36 7.28 -5.45 -13.13
CA GLU A 36 7.67 -6.12 -14.38
C GLU A 36 7.54 -5.18 -15.59
N GLN A 37 6.50 -4.35 -15.64
CA GLN A 37 6.38 -3.35 -16.71
C GLN A 37 7.49 -2.29 -16.61
N MET A 38 7.82 -1.78 -15.41
CA MET A 38 8.93 -0.84 -15.21
C MET A 38 10.25 -1.43 -15.74
N ARG A 39 10.51 -2.71 -15.45
CA ARG A 39 11.69 -3.43 -15.95
C ARG A 39 11.72 -3.53 -17.46
N VAL A 40 10.59 -3.83 -18.11
CA VAL A 40 10.46 -3.87 -19.57
C VAL A 40 10.77 -2.51 -20.20
N HIS A 41 10.40 -1.42 -19.53
CA HIS A 41 10.66 -0.05 -19.98
C HIS A 41 12.05 0.50 -19.57
N GLY A 42 12.89 -0.31 -18.93
CA GLY A 42 14.24 0.08 -18.52
C GLY A 42 14.28 1.05 -17.34
N GLN A 43 13.21 1.13 -16.56
CA GLN A 43 13.11 1.94 -15.35
C GLN A 43 13.45 1.12 -14.10
N GLU A 44 13.92 1.81 -13.05
CA GLU A 44 14.22 1.17 -11.78
C GLU A 44 12.90 0.79 -11.06
N PRO A 45 12.71 -0.48 -10.69
CA PRO A 45 11.46 -0.94 -10.08
C PRO A 45 11.34 -0.42 -8.65
N ILE A 46 10.16 0.10 -8.31
CA ILE A 46 9.84 0.57 -6.96
C ILE A 46 9.63 -0.63 -6.03
N LEU A 47 10.11 -0.52 -4.79
CA LEU A 47 9.99 -1.61 -3.81
C LEU A 47 8.54 -1.80 -3.41
N PHE A 48 8.15 -3.07 -3.22
CA PHE A 48 6.79 -3.40 -2.79
C PHE A 48 6.47 -2.80 -1.42
N GLU A 49 7.44 -2.77 -0.50
CA GLU A 49 7.25 -2.21 0.85
C GLU A 49 6.90 -0.72 0.81
N ASP A 50 7.55 0.07 -0.06
CA ASP A 50 7.25 1.50 -0.21
C ASP A 50 5.83 1.74 -0.76
N VAL A 51 5.42 0.97 -1.79
CA VAL A 51 4.05 1.05 -2.34
C VAL A 51 3.02 0.64 -1.29
N LYS A 52 3.31 -0.42 -0.53
CA LYS A 52 2.44 -0.90 0.54
C LYS A 52 2.28 0.19 1.60
N ASP A 53 3.37 0.75 2.11
CA ASP A 53 3.30 1.71 3.21
C ASP A 53 2.57 2.99 2.79
N GLU A 54 2.84 3.53 1.60
CA GLU A 54 2.11 4.69 1.04
C GLU A 54 0.60 4.39 0.89
N VAL A 55 0.25 3.21 0.35
CA VAL A 55 -1.16 2.80 0.20
C VAL A 55 -1.86 2.62 1.54
N PHE A 56 -1.20 2.00 2.53
CA PHE A 56 -1.75 1.83 3.87
C PHE A 56 -1.89 3.17 4.62
N ASP A 57 -0.95 4.09 4.43
CA ASP A 57 -1.01 5.45 5.01
C ASP A 57 -2.11 6.31 4.38
N MET A 58 -2.37 6.14 3.08
CA MET A 58 -3.51 6.79 2.41
C MET A 58 -4.86 6.22 2.84
N VAL A 59 -4.97 4.88 2.91
CA VAL A 59 -6.25 4.19 3.13
C VAL A 59 -6.64 4.15 4.61
N LYS A 60 -5.66 4.04 5.52
CA LYS A 60 -5.84 3.87 6.97
C LYS A 60 -6.90 2.82 7.31
N PRO A 61 -6.72 1.57 6.83
CA PRO A 61 -7.74 0.55 6.95
C PRO A 61 -8.07 0.23 8.41
N ALA A 62 -9.33 -0.17 8.66
CA ALA A 62 -9.75 -0.58 10.00
C ALA A 62 -8.95 -1.77 10.54
N ASN A 63 -8.43 -2.63 9.65
CA ASN A 63 -7.50 -3.70 9.98
C ASN A 63 -6.12 -3.41 9.37
N PRO A 64 -5.03 -3.44 10.15
CA PRO A 64 -3.70 -3.12 9.64
C PRO A 64 -3.13 -4.17 8.67
N ALA A 65 -3.74 -5.35 8.51
CA ALA A 65 -3.21 -6.43 7.68
C ALA A 65 -3.86 -6.53 6.27
N TRP A 66 -4.98 -5.87 6.02
CA TRP A 66 -5.65 -5.91 4.71
C TRP A 66 -6.59 -4.74 4.50
N ILE A 67 -6.85 -4.43 3.22
CA ILE A 67 -7.73 -3.34 2.81
C ILE A 67 -9.04 -3.93 2.31
N THR A 68 -10.17 -3.42 2.82
CA THR A 68 -11.50 -3.76 2.30
C THR A 68 -11.98 -2.71 1.30
N LEU A 69 -12.99 -3.07 0.50
CA LEU A 69 -13.67 -2.10 -0.36
C LEU A 69 -14.27 -0.94 0.46
N GLN A 70 -14.77 -1.22 1.66
CA GLN A 70 -15.32 -0.17 2.52
C GLN A 70 -14.22 0.79 2.99
N ASP A 71 -13.00 0.31 3.23
CA ASP A 71 -11.85 1.17 3.56
C ASP A 71 -11.52 2.09 2.38
N LEU A 72 -11.52 1.57 1.14
CA LEU A 72 -11.31 2.38 -0.07
C LEU A 72 -12.40 3.44 -0.29
N VAL A 73 -13.65 3.12 0.03
CA VAL A 73 -14.75 4.10 -0.02
C VAL A 73 -14.59 5.15 1.08
N ASN A 74 -14.19 4.75 2.28
CA ASN A 74 -14.08 5.62 3.44
C ASN A 74 -12.85 6.55 3.39
N CYS A 75 -11.76 6.13 2.75
CA CYS A 75 -10.53 6.93 2.71
C CYS A 75 -10.63 8.15 1.78
N GLY A 76 -11.61 8.19 0.88
CA GLY A 76 -11.84 9.30 -0.05
C GLY A 76 -10.79 9.43 -1.15
N GLN A 77 -9.87 8.46 -1.28
CA GLN A 77 -8.76 8.45 -2.23
C GLN A 77 -8.71 7.15 -3.04
N GLY A 78 -9.83 6.40 -3.09
CA GLY A 78 -9.88 5.08 -3.73
C GLY A 78 -9.55 5.11 -5.23
N ASP A 79 -9.85 6.20 -5.93
CA ASP A 79 -9.48 6.42 -7.34
C ASP A 79 -7.96 6.50 -7.54
N THR A 80 -7.27 7.23 -6.66
CA THR A 80 -5.81 7.37 -6.65
C THR A 80 -5.16 6.03 -6.30
N VAL A 81 -5.66 5.33 -5.27
CA VAL A 81 -5.17 4.00 -4.88
C VAL A 81 -5.32 2.99 -6.01
N VAL A 82 -6.48 2.95 -6.68
CA VAL A 82 -6.70 2.04 -7.81
C VAL A 82 -5.79 2.37 -8.99
N THR A 83 -5.55 3.65 -9.26
CA THR A 83 -4.62 4.11 -10.30
C THR A 83 -3.20 3.64 -10.02
N ILE A 84 -2.72 3.81 -8.78
CA ILE A 84 -1.40 3.36 -8.33
C ILE A 84 -1.25 1.84 -8.48
N LEU A 85 -2.30 1.05 -8.20
CA LEU A 85 -2.21 -0.40 -8.22
C LEU A 85 -2.39 -1.04 -9.61
N ILE A 86 -3.04 -0.36 -10.56
CA ILE A 86 -3.46 -0.97 -11.83
C ILE A 86 -2.88 -0.26 -13.07
N ASP A 87 -2.54 1.03 -12.96
CA ASP A 87 -2.09 1.83 -14.10
C ASP A 87 -0.64 2.30 -13.92
N LEU A 88 0.28 1.72 -14.70
CA LEU A 88 1.69 2.11 -14.73
C LEU A 88 1.89 3.59 -15.08
N ASN A 89 1.10 4.14 -16.01
CA ASN A 89 1.24 5.55 -16.43
C ASN A 89 0.66 6.50 -15.37
N GLY A 90 -0.45 6.10 -14.75
CA GLY A 90 -1.03 6.80 -13.61
C GLY A 90 -0.09 6.78 -12.39
N PHE A 91 0.54 5.64 -12.12
CA PHE A 91 1.56 5.48 -11.10
C PHE A 91 2.79 6.36 -11.34
N TRP A 92 3.33 6.37 -12.56
CA TRP A 92 4.45 7.25 -12.92
C TRP A 92 4.14 8.74 -12.72
N THR A 93 2.91 9.15 -13.05
CA THR A 93 2.44 10.52 -12.88
C THR A 93 2.32 10.88 -11.39
N TYR A 94 1.86 9.94 -10.56
CA TYR A 94 1.76 10.11 -9.10
C TYR A 94 3.15 10.24 -8.45
N GLU A 95 4.08 9.34 -8.77
CA GLU A 95 5.45 9.36 -8.23
C GLU A 95 6.18 10.67 -8.57
N ASN A 96 6.04 11.15 -9.81
CA ASN A 96 6.71 12.37 -10.25
C ASN A 96 5.94 13.67 -9.95
N ARG A 97 4.86 13.62 -9.16
CA ARG A 97 3.99 14.78 -8.92
C ARG A 97 4.73 15.99 -8.34
N GLU A 98 5.72 15.75 -7.47
CA GLU A 98 6.51 16.82 -6.86
C GLU A 98 7.53 17.42 -7.83
N ALA A 99 8.11 16.59 -8.71
CA ALA A 99 9.01 17.05 -9.77
C ALA A 99 8.27 17.92 -10.81
N MET A 100 7.04 17.54 -11.16
CA MET A 100 6.19 18.35 -12.06
C MET A 100 5.70 19.65 -11.40
N ALA A 101 5.46 19.65 -10.09
CA ALA A 101 5.07 20.86 -9.36
C ALA A 101 6.21 21.91 -9.31
N ALA A 102 7.46 21.46 -9.21
CA ALA A 102 8.64 22.34 -9.17
C ALA A 102 8.99 23.02 -10.51
N ASP A 103 8.54 22.47 -11.65
CA ASP A 103 8.85 23.01 -12.99
C ASP A 103 7.96 24.21 -13.39
N THR A 104 6.93 24.54 -12.60
CA THR A 104 6.07 25.73 -12.84
C THR A 104 6.60 27.01 -12.17
N GLY A 105 7.92 27.09 -11.96
CA GLY A 105 8.60 28.28 -11.45
C GLY A 105 8.30 29.54 -12.29
N ASP A 106 7.42 30.37 -11.74
CA ASP A 106 7.01 31.69 -12.18
C ASP A 106 8.20 32.50 -12.74
N PRO A 107 8.17 33.03 -13.98
CA PRO A 107 9.20 33.93 -14.44
C PRO A 107 9.21 35.16 -13.52
N ALA A 108 10.31 35.32 -12.78
CA ALA A 108 10.50 36.44 -11.88
C ALA A 108 10.12 37.76 -12.56
N PRO A 109 9.35 38.65 -11.90
CA PRO A 109 8.90 39.88 -12.53
C PRO A 109 10.13 40.71 -12.88
N ASP A 110 10.27 40.96 -14.18
CA ASP A 110 11.31 41.77 -14.80
C ASP A 110 11.35 43.14 -14.11
N HIS A 111 12.42 43.41 -13.35
CA HIS A 111 12.65 44.73 -12.79
C HIS A 111 13.71 45.43 -13.65
N MET A 112 13.22 46.49 -14.31
CA MET A 112 13.95 47.42 -15.18
C MET A 112 15.25 47.96 -14.59
#